data_AF-A0A662L194-F1
#
_entry.id   AF-A0A662L194-F1
#
_cell.length_a   1.000
_cell.length_b   1.000
_cell.length_c   1.000
_cell.angle_alpha   90.00
_cell.angle_beta   90.00
_cell.angle_gamma   90.00
#
_symmetry.space_group_name_H-M   'P 1'
#
loop_
_entity.id
_entity.type
_entity.pdbx_description
1 polymer ?
#
loop_
_entity_poly.entity_id
_entity_poly.type
_entity_poly.pdbx_seq_one_letter_code
_entity_poly.pdbx_strand_id
1 'polypeptide(L)'
;MKEAFGGLLFAFIFAIILVYMVMASDFESLIHPLIVMFTLPLGIIGVVVGLLISHSTLSIGSFLGMILMAGVVVNNGIVMVDYVNLLRRERKKDVRESLIEGCTTKLRAIILTTLTTVVGMIPMAVSRTSGSEFRAPMAISVIGGVLISAIFTLYLIPVIYELAEKARWKRK
;
A
#
# COMPACT_ATOMS: atom_id res chain seq x y z
N MET A 1 -14.60 -24.07 4.34
CA MET A 1 -14.01 -22.82 4.89
C MET A 1 -12.49 -22.81 4.80
N LYS A 2 -11.76 -23.80 5.35
CA LYS A 2 -10.28 -23.86 5.25
C LYS A 2 -9.74 -23.87 3.81
N GLU A 3 -10.40 -24.59 2.88
CA GLU A 3 -10.01 -24.60 1.45
C GLU A 3 -10.14 -23.22 0.79
N ALA A 4 -11.22 -22.49 1.07
CA ALA A 4 -11.43 -21.14 0.55
C ALA A 4 -10.36 -20.15 1.06
N PHE A 5 -10.00 -20.23 2.34
CA PHE A 5 -8.89 -19.42 2.89
C PHE A 5 -7.54 -19.81 2.29
N GLY A 6 -7.28 -21.10 2.07
CA GLY A 6 -6.06 -21.58 1.41
C GLY A 6 -5.94 -21.07 -0.02
N GLY A 7 -7.03 -21.15 -0.80
CA GLY A 7 -7.08 -20.61 -2.16
C GLY A 7 -6.87 -19.09 -2.21
N LEU A 8 -7.45 -18.35 -1.25
CA LEU A 8 -7.28 -16.90 -1.19
C LEU A 8 -5.87 -16.48 -0.77
N LEU A 9 -5.26 -17.21 0.17
CA LEU A 9 -3.87 -16.99 0.56
C LEU A 9 -2.92 -17.23 -0.62
N PHE A 10 -3.15 -18.32 -1.37
CA PHE A 10 -2.41 -18.59 -2.59
C PHE A 10 -2.57 -17.46 -3.61
N ALA A 11 -3.82 -17.01 -3.85
CA ALA A 11 -4.10 -15.89 -4.75
C ALA A 11 -3.40 -14.60 -4.29
N PHE A 12 -3.37 -14.32 -2.99
CA PHE A 12 -2.71 -13.13 -2.44
C PHE A 12 -1.18 -13.19 -2.63
N ILE A 13 -0.54 -14.31 -2.33
CA ILE A 13 0.90 -14.51 -2.55
C ILE A 13 1.22 -14.40 -4.05
N PHE A 14 0.41 -15.03 -4.90
CA PHE A 14 0.59 -14.98 -6.35
C PHE A 14 0.44 -13.55 -6.89
N ALA A 15 -0.54 -12.78 -6.40
CA ALA A 15 -0.71 -11.37 -6.74
C ALA A 15 0.50 -10.53 -6.33
N ILE A 16 1.05 -10.74 -5.12
CA ILE A 16 2.26 -10.03 -4.65
C ILE A 16 3.44 -10.32 -5.58
N ILE A 17 3.63 -11.58 -5.99
CA ILE A 17 4.71 -11.97 -6.90
C ILE A 17 4.55 -11.31 -8.27
N LEU A 18 3.34 -11.34 -8.85
CA LEU A 18 3.09 -10.70 -10.14
C LEU A 18 3.31 -9.19 -10.09
N VAL A 19 2.81 -8.52 -9.05
CA VAL A 19 3.00 -7.08 -8.87
C VAL A 19 4.48 -6.74 -8.68
N TYR A 20 5.24 -7.58 -7.95
CA TYR A 20 6.69 -7.42 -7.84
C TYR A 20 7.39 -7.53 -9.19
N MET A 21 7.04 -8.53 -10.01
CA MET A 21 7.63 -8.71 -11.34
C MET A 21 7.36 -7.53 -12.27
N VAL A 22 6.12 -7.02 -12.29
CA VAL A 22 5.75 -5.85 -13.09
C VAL A 22 6.54 -4.62 -12.63
N MET A 23 6.59 -4.35 -11.32
CA MET A 23 7.36 -3.21 -10.79
C MET A 23 8.87 -3.34 -11.05
N ALA A 24 9.43 -4.55 -10.97
CA ALA A 24 10.84 -4.79 -11.26
C ALA A 24 11.17 -4.45 -12.72
N SER A 25 10.24 -4.72 -13.64
CA SER A 25 10.35 -4.32 -15.04
C SER A 25 10.21 -2.80 -15.20
N ASP A 26 9.24 -2.18 -14.53
CA ASP A 26 8.98 -0.74 -14.65
C ASP A 26 10.12 0.13 -14.07
N PHE A 27 10.66 -0.25 -12.91
CA PHE A 27 11.71 0.52 -12.24
C PHE A 27 13.13 0.19 -12.71
N GLU A 28 13.30 -0.79 -13.60
CA GLU A 28 14.60 -1.33 -14.03
C GLU A 28 15.53 -1.67 -12.84
N SER A 29 14.94 -2.06 -11.71
CA SER A 29 15.65 -2.20 -10.44
C SER A 29 14.91 -3.19 -9.54
N LEU A 30 15.65 -4.06 -8.87
CA LEU A 30 15.09 -5.04 -7.93
C LEU A 30 14.91 -4.48 -6.51
N ILE A 31 15.53 -3.33 -6.20
CA ILE A 31 15.50 -2.72 -4.86
C ILE A 31 14.25 -1.85 -4.70
N HIS A 32 13.92 -1.03 -5.70
CA HIS A 32 12.75 -0.13 -5.63
C HIS A 32 11.42 -0.86 -5.40
N PRO A 33 11.11 -1.98 -6.11
CA PRO A 33 9.91 -2.78 -5.85
C PRO A 33 9.87 -3.32 -4.42
N LEU A 34 11.02 -3.72 -3.88
CA LEU A 34 11.13 -4.29 -2.54
C LEU A 34 10.83 -3.24 -1.45
N ILE A 35 11.24 -1.99 -1.66
CA ILE A 35 10.91 -0.86 -0.78
C ILE A 35 9.39 -0.63 -0.76
N VAL A 36 8.73 -0.67 -1.92
CA VAL A 36 7.27 -0.52 -2.00
C VAL A 36 6.57 -1.70 -1.31
N MET A 37 7.03 -2.93 -1.53
CA MET A 37 6.45 -4.14 -0.92
C MET A 37 6.53 -4.14 0.62
N PHE A 38 7.50 -3.44 1.22
CA PHE A 38 7.58 -3.27 2.68
C PHE A 38 6.39 -2.50 3.28
N THR A 39 5.60 -1.79 2.47
CA THR A 39 4.38 -1.10 2.93
C THR A 39 3.19 -2.05 3.11
N LEU A 40 3.19 -3.23 2.48
CA LEU A 40 2.09 -4.20 2.55
C LEU A 40 1.88 -4.75 3.96
N PRO A 41 2.90 -5.24 4.69
CA PRO A 41 2.74 -5.69 6.08
C PRO A 41 2.14 -4.60 6.98
N LEU A 42 2.48 -3.33 6.74
CA LEU A 42 1.97 -2.20 7.51
C LEU A 42 0.50 -1.93 7.21
N GLY A 43 0.08 -2.10 5.96
CA GLY A 43 -1.33 -2.10 5.59
C GLY A 43 -2.12 -3.21 6.30
N ILE A 44 -1.53 -4.40 6.45
CA ILE A 44 -2.16 -5.52 7.19
C ILE A 44 -2.37 -5.15 8.66
N ILE A 45 -1.41 -4.48 9.30
CA ILE A 45 -1.59 -3.94 10.67
C ILE A 45 -2.81 -3.02 10.70
N GLY A 46 -2.96 -2.16 9.68
CA GLY A 46 -4.11 -1.28 9.58
C GLY A 46 -5.45 -1.98 9.38
N VAL A 47 -5.47 -3.09 8.64
CA VAL A 47 -6.65 -3.95 8.52
C VAL A 47 -7.03 -4.53 9.88
N VAL A 48 -6.06 -5.09 10.60
CA VAL A 48 -6.30 -5.68 11.93
C VAL A 48 -6.84 -4.63 12.90
N VAL A 49 -6.23 -3.44 12.94
CA VAL A 49 -6.70 -2.33 13.77
C VAL A 49 -8.12 -1.90 13.38
N GLY A 50 -8.41 -1.77 12.08
CA GLY A 50 -9.74 -1.41 11.58
C GLY A 50 -10.83 -2.43 11.99
N LEU A 51 -10.53 -3.72 11.84
CA LEU A 51 -11.43 -4.80 12.23
C LEU A 51 -11.67 -4.83 13.75
N LEU A 52 -10.62 -4.60 14.55
CA LEU A 52 -10.73 -4.53 16.01
C LEU A 52 -11.62 -3.37 16.47
N ILE A 53 -11.44 -2.17 15.89
CA ILE A 53 -12.24 -0.99 16.24
C ILE A 53 -13.72 -1.17 15.84
N SER A 54 -13.98 -1.77 14.67
CA SER A 54 -15.35 -2.03 14.20
C SER A 54 -15.94 -3.33 14.74
N HIS A 55 -15.29 -4.00 15.70
CA HIS A 55 -15.70 -5.29 16.26
C HIS A 55 -16.07 -6.36 15.20
N SER A 56 -15.40 -6.30 14.05
CA SER A 56 -15.64 -7.19 12.91
C SER A 56 -14.69 -8.37 12.93
N THR A 57 -15.15 -9.53 12.48
CA THR A 57 -14.34 -10.76 12.44
C THR A 57 -13.46 -10.84 11.20
N LEU A 58 -12.40 -11.65 11.26
CA LEU A 58 -11.63 -12.04 10.09
C LEU A 58 -12.45 -13.02 9.23
N SER A 59 -13.09 -12.51 8.19
CA SER A 59 -13.91 -13.30 7.25
C SER A 59 -13.28 -13.34 5.86
N ILE A 60 -13.89 -14.11 4.95
CA ILE A 60 -13.50 -14.12 3.53
C ILE A 60 -13.60 -12.71 2.92
N GLY A 61 -14.61 -11.93 3.34
CA GLY A 61 -14.78 -10.53 2.93
C GLY A 61 -13.61 -9.66 3.38
N SER A 62 -13.20 -9.76 4.64
CA SER A 62 -12.03 -9.03 5.17
C SER A 62 -10.75 -9.36 4.39
N PHE A 63 -10.58 -10.63 4.03
CA PHE A 63 -9.45 -11.11 3.25
C PHE A 63 -9.43 -10.59 1.81
N LEU A 64 -10.58 -10.51 1.14
CA LEU A 64 -10.69 -9.82 -0.14
C LEU A 64 -10.39 -8.31 0.00
N GLY A 65 -10.81 -7.71 1.11
CA GLY A 65 -10.44 -6.34 1.47
C GLY A 65 -8.93 -6.15 1.59
N MET A 66 -8.20 -7.11 2.17
CA MET A 66 -6.73 -7.09 2.23
C MET A 66 -6.09 -7.12 0.83
N ILE A 67 -6.62 -7.95 -0.07
CA ILE A 67 -6.14 -8.04 -1.46
C ILE A 67 -6.37 -6.70 -2.20
N LEU A 68 -7.55 -6.09 -2.04
CA LEU A 68 -7.84 -4.80 -2.66
C LEU A 68 -6.97 -3.67 -2.09
N MET A 69 -6.84 -3.63 -0.77
CA MET A 69 -5.98 -2.67 -0.10
C MET A 69 -4.54 -2.78 -0.58
N ALA A 70 -4.01 -4.00 -0.74
CA ALA A 70 -2.66 -4.22 -1.23
C ALA A 70 -2.39 -3.50 -2.57
N GLY A 71 -3.34 -3.54 -3.50
CA GLY A 71 -3.23 -2.82 -4.77
C GLY A 71 -3.17 -1.29 -4.60
N VAL A 72 -4.05 -0.73 -3.76
CA VAL A 72 -4.09 0.73 -3.49
C VAL A 72 -2.80 1.20 -2.82
N VAL A 73 -2.31 0.45 -1.85
CA VAL A 73 -1.08 0.78 -1.10
C VAL A 73 0.14 0.69 -2.00
N VAL A 74 0.25 -0.37 -2.80
CA VAL A 74 1.33 -0.50 -3.77
C VAL A 74 1.29 0.63 -4.79
N ASN A 75 0.13 1.01 -5.31
CA ASN A 75 0.01 2.14 -6.24
C ASN A 75 0.51 3.46 -5.62
N ASN A 76 0.13 3.75 -4.38
CA ASN A 76 0.63 4.93 -3.66
C ASN A 76 2.16 4.91 -3.52
N GLY A 77 2.74 3.75 -3.25
CA GLY A 77 4.19 3.57 -3.20
C GLY A 77 4.87 3.71 -4.57
N ILE A 78 4.29 3.15 -5.63
CA ILE A 78 4.79 3.27 -7.01
C ILE A 78 4.88 4.73 -7.41
N VAL A 79 3.77 5.48 -7.28
CA VAL A 79 3.71 6.89 -7.67
C VAL A 79 4.73 7.75 -6.93
N MET A 80 5.03 7.41 -5.68
CA MET A 80 6.03 8.10 -4.86
C MET A 80 7.46 7.80 -5.33
N VAL A 81 7.81 6.51 -5.45
CA VAL A 81 9.17 6.08 -5.82
C VAL A 81 9.50 6.46 -7.27
N ASP A 82 8.54 6.31 -8.19
CA ASP A 82 8.69 6.68 -9.58
C ASP A 82 9.01 8.18 -9.72
N TYR A 83 8.28 9.03 -9.01
CA TYR A 83 8.49 10.47 -9.09
C TYR A 83 9.83 10.91 -8.48
N VAL A 84 10.27 10.26 -7.40
CA VAL A 84 11.62 10.48 -6.85
C VAL A 84 12.69 10.06 -7.85
N ASN A 85 12.52 8.90 -8.49
CA ASN A 85 13.44 8.42 -9.53
C ASN A 85 13.48 9.36 -10.75
N LEU A 86 12.33 9.89 -11.17
CA LEU A 86 12.23 10.89 -12.23
C LEU A 86 13.01 12.17 -11.87
N LEU A 87 12.79 12.72 -10.67
CA LEU A 87 13.50 13.90 -10.18
C LEU A 87 15.02 13.68 -10.13
N ARG A 88 15.47 12.48 -9.76
CA ARG A 88 16.90 12.12 -9.77
C ARG A 88 17.47 12.05 -11.19
N ARG A 89 16.74 11.41 -12.12
CA ARG A 89 17.19 11.24 -13.52
C ARG A 89 17.24 12.57 -14.26
N GLU A 90 16.20 13.40 -14.14
CA GLU A 90 16.07 14.63 -14.94
C GLU A 90 16.80 15.83 -14.33
N ARG A 91 16.76 16.01 -13.01
CA ARG A 91 17.25 17.23 -12.36
C ARG A 91 18.61 17.07 -11.68
N LYS A 92 19.21 15.88 -11.71
CA LYS A 92 20.49 15.54 -11.05
C LYS A 92 20.57 16.02 -9.58
N LYS A 93 19.42 16.10 -8.90
CA LYS A 93 19.32 16.56 -7.53
C LYS A 93 19.90 15.54 -6.55
N ASP A 94 20.36 16.03 -5.40
CA ASP A 94 20.77 15.17 -4.30
C ASP A 94 19.58 14.34 -3.79
N VAL A 95 19.84 13.12 -3.31
CA VAL A 95 18.81 12.14 -2.91
C VAL A 95 17.81 12.75 -1.93
N ARG A 96 18.32 13.54 -0.99
CA ARG A 96 17.50 14.16 0.05
C ARG A 96 16.59 15.27 -0.50
N GLU A 97 17.08 16.05 -1.46
CA GLU A 97 16.28 17.11 -2.08
C GLU A 97 15.17 16.53 -2.97
N SER A 98 15.47 15.49 -3.75
CA SER A 98 14.46 14.76 -4.54
C SER A 98 13.39 14.10 -3.66
N LEU A 99 13.78 13.58 -2.49
CA LEU A 99 12.82 13.00 -1.55
C LEU A 99 11.89 14.06 -0.94
N ILE A 100 12.41 15.22 -0.54
CA ILE A 100 11.59 16.31 0.02
C ILE A 100 10.61 16.86 -1.04
N GLU A 101 11.10 17.11 -2.25
CA GLU A 101 10.24 17.58 -3.35
C GLU A 101 9.21 16.53 -3.76
N GLY A 102 9.62 15.25 -3.77
CA GLY A 102 8.72 14.13 -4.04
C GLY A 102 7.60 14.02 -3.02
N CYS A 103 7.94 14.10 -1.73
CA CYS A 103 6.97 14.03 -0.64
C CYS A 103 5.97 15.18 -0.74
N THR A 104 6.44 16.42 -0.87
CA THR A 104 5.55 17.60 -0.90
C THR A 104 4.62 17.60 -2.11
N THR A 105 5.10 17.15 -3.27
CA THR A 105 4.31 17.13 -4.50
C THR A 105 3.29 15.99 -4.53
N LYS A 106 3.66 14.81 -4.04
CA LYS A 106 2.81 13.61 -4.08
C LYS A 106 1.91 13.45 -2.86
N LEU A 107 2.18 14.15 -1.76
CA LEU A 107 1.33 14.15 -0.57
C LEU A 107 -0.13 14.47 -0.90
N ARG A 108 -0.40 15.48 -1.75
CA ARG A 108 -1.77 15.79 -2.18
C ARG A 108 -2.44 14.63 -2.91
N ALA A 109 -1.69 13.90 -3.74
CA ALA A 109 -2.22 12.80 -4.53
C ALA A 109 -2.52 11.58 -3.65
N ILE A 110 -1.62 11.22 -2.75
CA ILE A 110 -1.79 10.10 -1.81
C ILE A 110 -2.93 10.36 -0.82
N ILE A 111 -3.08 11.60 -0.35
CA ILE A 111 -4.21 11.98 0.50
C ILE A 111 -5.51 11.88 -0.29
N LEU A 112 -5.55 12.36 -1.53
CA LEU A 112 -6.75 12.29 -2.37
C LEU A 112 -7.17 10.84 -2.62
N THR A 113 -6.26 9.93 -2.98
CA THR A 113 -6.57 8.51 -3.21
C THR A 113 -7.06 7.82 -1.95
N THR A 114 -6.46 8.16 -0.80
CA THR A 114 -6.87 7.65 0.50
C THR A 114 -8.29 8.13 0.84
N LEU A 115 -8.56 9.43 0.70
CA LEU A 115 -9.87 10.01 1.00
C LEU A 115 -10.96 9.47 0.07
N THR A 116 -10.71 9.37 -1.23
CA THR A 116 -11.70 8.83 -2.18
C THR A 116 -12.01 7.37 -1.87
N THR A 117 -11.00 6.57 -1.54
CA THR A 117 -11.19 5.17 -1.14
C THR A 117 -12.00 5.07 0.14
N VAL A 118 -11.66 5.87 1.17
CA VAL A 118 -12.38 5.87 2.44
C VAL A 118 -13.84 6.29 2.25
N VAL A 119 -14.07 7.44 1.60
CA VAL A 119 -15.43 7.96 1.35
C VAL A 119 -16.25 6.99 0.49
N GLY A 120 -15.65 6.37 -0.52
CA GLY A 120 -16.33 5.36 -1.35
C GLY A 120 -16.72 4.09 -0.60
N MET A 121 -15.96 3.73 0.44
CA MET A 121 -16.19 2.51 1.22
C MET A 121 -17.06 2.73 2.47
N ILE A 122 -17.24 3.97 2.94
CA ILE A 122 -18.10 4.29 4.11
C ILE A 122 -19.53 3.73 3.95
N PRO A 123 -20.25 3.91 2.83
CA PRO A 123 -21.61 3.40 2.68
C PRO A 123 -21.66 1.87 2.80
N MET A 124 -20.65 1.18 2.25
CA MET A 124 -20.54 -0.28 2.34
C MET A 124 -20.24 -0.75 3.76
N ALA A 125 -19.40 -0.02 4.50
CA ALA A 125 -19.05 -0.34 5.87
C ALA A 125 -20.25 -0.19 6.84
N VAL A 126 -21.15 0.77 6.59
CA VAL A 126 -22.31 1.05 7.47
C VAL A 126 -23.59 0.33 7.03
N SER A 127 -23.64 -0.17 5.80
CA SER A 127 -24.84 -0.84 5.26
C SER A 127 -25.29 -2.03 6.13
N ARG A 128 -26.59 -2.12 6.41
CA ARG A 128 -27.23 -3.22 7.17
C ARG A 128 -28.16 -4.11 6.33
N THR A 129 -28.07 -3.99 5.02
CA THR A 129 -28.88 -4.76 4.07
C THR A 129 -28.41 -6.21 3.99
N SER A 130 -29.23 -7.10 3.44
CA SER A 130 -28.86 -8.48 3.12
C SER A 130 -27.52 -8.54 2.37
N GLY A 131 -26.57 -9.36 2.85
CA GLY A 131 -25.21 -9.46 2.32
C GLY A 131 -24.19 -8.48 2.92
N SER A 132 -24.59 -7.62 3.85
CA SER A 132 -23.69 -6.74 4.62
C SER A 132 -22.66 -7.50 5.44
N GLU A 133 -22.99 -8.72 5.92
CA GLU A 133 -22.05 -9.58 6.67
C GLU A 133 -20.76 -9.90 5.90
N PHE A 134 -20.81 -9.88 4.56
CA PHE A 134 -19.65 -10.07 3.70
C PHE A 134 -19.01 -8.74 3.28
N ARG A 135 -19.84 -7.74 2.94
CA ARG A 135 -19.38 -6.46 2.37
C ARG A 135 -18.82 -5.49 3.41
N ALA A 136 -19.37 -5.48 4.63
CA ALA A 136 -18.93 -4.57 5.68
C ALA A 136 -17.51 -4.90 6.16
N PRO A 137 -17.14 -6.15 6.49
CA PRO A 137 -15.77 -6.48 6.89
C PRO A 137 -14.74 -6.23 5.78
N MET A 138 -15.15 -6.40 4.52
CA MET A 138 -14.34 -6.06 3.34
C MET A 138 -14.04 -4.56 3.29
N ALA A 139 -15.07 -3.72 3.39
CA ALA A 139 -14.93 -2.26 3.36
C ALA A 139 -14.09 -1.73 4.55
N ILE A 140 -14.35 -2.24 5.76
CA ILE A 140 -13.61 -1.88 6.97
C ILE A 140 -12.12 -2.22 6.83
N SER A 141 -11.81 -3.39 6.27
CA SER A 141 -10.43 -3.82 6.04
C SER A 141 -9.70 -2.88 5.07
N VAL A 142 -10.35 -2.47 3.99
CA VAL A 142 -9.78 -1.51 3.03
C VAL A 142 -9.56 -0.14 3.69
N ILE A 143 -10.57 0.38 4.41
CA ILE A 143 -10.48 1.68 5.08
C ILE A 143 -9.31 1.69 6.08
N GLY A 144 -9.26 0.72 6.99
CA GLY A 144 -8.22 0.65 8.02
C GLY A 144 -6.83 0.48 7.43
N GLY A 145 -6.69 -0.39 6.43
CA GLY A 145 -5.41 -0.65 5.79
C GLY A 145 -4.89 0.55 4.98
N VAL A 146 -5.74 1.22 4.19
CA VAL A 146 -5.32 2.38 3.38
C VAL A 146 -5.03 3.60 4.25
N LEU A 147 -5.80 3.85 5.31
CA LEU A 147 -5.53 4.98 6.23
C LEU A 147 -4.17 4.86 6.91
N ILE A 148 -3.88 3.69 7.48
CA ILE A 148 -2.62 3.47 8.22
C ILE A 148 -1.44 3.41 7.24
N SER A 149 -1.58 2.68 6.14
CA SER A 149 -0.53 2.61 5.12
C SER A 149 -0.24 3.94 4.46
N ALA A 150 -1.21 4.85 4.27
CA ALA A 150 -0.95 6.17 3.68
C ALA A 150 0.02 7.01 4.52
N ILE A 151 -0.16 6.99 5.85
CA ILE A 151 0.75 7.66 6.79
C ILE A 151 2.14 7.04 6.70
N PHE A 152 2.22 5.71 6.74
CA PHE A 152 3.50 5.02 6.64
C PHE A 152 4.16 5.16 5.27
N THR A 153 3.41 5.21 4.17
CA THR A 153 3.95 5.38 2.81
C THR A 153 4.66 6.73 2.68
N LEU A 154 4.08 7.79 3.24
CA LEU A 154 4.65 9.14 3.19
C LEU A 154 5.92 9.31 4.05
N TYR A 155 6.07 8.53 5.13
CA TYR A 155 7.25 8.62 6.01
C TYR A 155 8.29 7.53 5.78
N LEU A 156 7.85 6.30 5.63
CA LEU A 156 8.71 5.12 5.58
C LEU A 156 9.41 4.95 4.23
N ILE A 157 8.71 5.19 3.12
CA ILE A 157 9.32 5.06 1.79
C ILE A 157 10.53 6.00 1.64
N PRO A 158 10.44 7.30 1.99
CA PRO A 158 11.61 8.18 1.94
C PRO A 158 12.78 7.70 2.80
N VAL A 159 12.51 7.26 4.04
CA VAL A 159 13.53 6.81 4.98
C VAL A 159 14.23 5.54 4.47
N ILE A 160 13.47 4.55 4.01
CA ILE A 160 14.04 3.31 3.47
C ILE A 160 14.80 3.59 2.17
N TYR A 161 14.28 4.47 1.31
CA TYR A 161 14.95 4.85 0.07
C TYR A 161 16.29 5.54 0.35
N GLU A 162 16.33 6.51 1.28
CA GLU A 162 17.56 7.19 1.68
C GLU A 162 18.57 6.21 2.28
N LEU A 163 18.12 5.27 3.11
CA LEU A 163 18.98 4.25 3.71
C LEU A 163 19.56 3.29 2.66
N ALA A 164 18.74 2.84 1.72
CA ALA A 164 19.15 1.95 0.63
C ALA A 164 20.19 2.61 -0.28
N GLU A 165 20.02 3.90 -0.58
CA GLU A 165 20.99 4.68 -1.36
C GLU A 165 22.29 4.92 -0.58
N LYS A 166 22.23 5.30 0.71
CA LYS A 166 23.42 5.44 1.55
C LYS A 166 24.22 4.12 1.65
N ALA A 167 23.52 2.99 1.73
CA ALA A 167 24.14 1.67 1.73
C ALA A 167 24.80 1.32 0.39
N ARG A 168 24.24 1.76 -0.74
CA ARG A 168 24.87 1.66 -2.07
C ARG A 168 26.10 2.55 -2.20
N TRP A 169 26.06 3.77 -1.67
CA TRP A 169 27.20 4.69 -1.70
C TRP A 169 28.41 4.15 -0.91
N LYS A 170 28.19 3.54 0.27
CA LYS A 170 29.28 2.92 1.06
C LYS A 170 29.94 1.69 0.40
N ARG A 171 29.35 1.13 -0.67
CA ARG A 171 29.89 -0.01 -1.41
C ARG A 171 30.70 0.38 -2.66
N LYS A 172 30.76 1.67 -3.00
CA LYS A 172 31.66 2.23 -4.01
C LYS A 172 32.82 2.93 -3.33
#